data_AF-A0A7S4B6P1-F1
#
_entry.id   AF-A0A7S4B6P1-F1
#
_cell.length_a   1.000
_cell.length_b   1.000
_cell.length_c   1.000
_cell.angle_alpha   90.00
_cell.angle_beta   90.00
_cell.angle_gamma   90.00
#
_symmetry.space_group_name_H-M   'P 1'
#
loop_
_entity.id
_entity.type
_entity.pdbx_description
1 polymer ?
#
loop_
_entity_poly.entity_id
_entity_poly.type
_entity_poly.pdbx_seq_one_letter_code
_entity_poly.pdbx_strand_id
1 'polypeptide(L)'
;MARLRAGKPVTLGVLGASVAQNGGCLTQPGQRCMGYNGLGGPTNNGIPPPVGFAVRLHRTISQAFPRSEVRIENAAVDAMPAQSILECLFTRLPVAGLDMVILEFGSLALHTHPWATEVILRKLLSMPNPPLVVFLTIRGITHRGQLIPQARPTAWSRLEDFTEMQCAHYNVGCVSFYKGLAPLIFSNATGFAVEDVMADGLHPTKGRHGNEYFYDTLAFWFQETMARASISTSEESAIASLTRRQLPPPLLSATANALKRTAPCLCYGFGAMLHGKYAVGRGQRQRILDWRTAHDCAGTGGKVGGEASAMAQRRTAHETANACRWETAEPRCPAFGEKLLTWAYCSRAIVKMNAKSSRGVVATSANAVLETDVNTVTEGQPDPHAKLTASLTYLGSYEGMGRARVACVANCRCPEQLLDGRRISTVRNDSTWETLSFSIEGAHPKCVLRVTTIGPDPNVRDPKAGSKVKLHALRIAKLHGRHERSKRSNERSRSARG
;
A
#
# COMPACT_ATOMS: atom_id res chain seq x y z
N MET A 1 -9.97 -16.36 21.67
CA MET A 1 -9.54 -17.24 22.80
C MET A 1 -10.12 -18.63 22.71
N ALA A 2 -11.45 -18.82 22.61
CA ALA A 2 -12.05 -20.16 22.46
C ALA A 2 -11.38 -21.03 21.39
N ARG A 3 -11.11 -20.47 20.19
CA ARG A 3 -10.37 -21.18 19.11
C ARG A 3 -8.98 -21.67 19.55
N LEU A 4 -8.20 -20.83 20.23
CA LEU A 4 -6.87 -21.16 20.74
C LEU A 4 -6.91 -22.25 21.82
N ARG A 5 -7.88 -22.19 22.75
CA ARG A 5 -8.08 -23.22 23.78
C ARG A 5 -8.48 -24.56 23.17
N ALA A 6 -9.26 -24.52 22.10
CA ALA A 6 -9.68 -25.70 21.34
C ALA A 6 -8.59 -26.27 20.41
N GLY A 7 -7.36 -25.73 20.42
CA GLY A 7 -6.28 -26.18 19.53
C GLY A 7 -6.53 -25.86 18.05
N LYS A 8 -7.47 -24.97 17.73
CA LYS A 8 -7.80 -24.63 16.33
C LYS A 8 -6.75 -23.66 15.78
N PRO A 9 -6.41 -23.76 14.48
CA PRO A 9 -5.47 -22.84 13.86
C PRO A 9 -6.00 -21.41 13.92
N VAL A 10 -5.09 -20.46 14.11
CA VAL A 10 -5.38 -19.02 14.07
C VAL A 10 -4.43 -18.28 13.13
N THR A 11 -4.95 -17.31 12.39
CA THR A 11 -4.14 -16.42 11.53
C THR A 11 -4.14 -14.99 12.05
N LEU A 12 -2.94 -14.45 12.25
CA LEU A 12 -2.67 -13.06 12.59
C LEU A 12 -2.37 -12.26 11.32
N GLY A 13 -3.27 -11.37 10.94
CA GLY A 13 -3.03 -10.37 9.91
C GLY A 13 -2.30 -9.16 10.46
N VAL A 14 -1.35 -8.61 9.71
CA VAL A 14 -0.76 -7.29 9.98
C VAL A 14 -0.96 -6.41 8.77
N LEU A 15 -1.58 -5.24 8.96
CA LEU A 15 -1.85 -4.29 7.90
C LEU A 15 -1.37 -2.91 8.32
N GLY A 16 -0.74 -2.21 7.39
CA GLY A 16 -0.18 -0.91 7.69
C GLY A 16 0.92 -0.49 6.75
N ALA A 17 1.78 0.39 7.26
CA ALA A 17 2.91 0.94 6.51
C ALA A 17 4.26 0.33 6.94
N SER A 18 5.31 1.15 7.05
CA SER A 18 6.67 0.68 7.30
C SER A 18 6.88 0.12 8.70
N VAL A 19 6.22 0.68 9.72
CA VAL A 19 6.29 0.14 11.09
C VAL A 19 5.54 -1.18 11.17
N ALA A 20 4.34 -1.29 10.59
CA ALA A 20 3.62 -2.56 10.46
C ALA A 20 4.43 -3.67 9.74
N GLN A 21 5.18 -3.32 8.67
CA GLN A 21 6.09 -4.28 8.01
C GLN A 21 7.19 -4.81 8.94
N ASN A 22 7.63 -3.98 9.89
CA ASN A 22 8.60 -4.39 10.90
C ASN A 22 8.01 -5.40 11.90
N GLY A 23 6.70 -5.67 11.87
CA GLY A 23 6.08 -6.76 12.63
C GLY A 23 6.63 -8.13 12.26
N GLY A 24 7.17 -8.25 11.05
CA GLY A 24 7.78 -9.48 10.55
C GLY A 24 6.78 -10.49 10.02
N CYS A 25 7.29 -11.54 9.41
CA CYS A 25 6.55 -12.67 8.88
C CYS A 25 7.44 -13.92 8.84
N LEU A 26 6.83 -15.10 8.74
CA LEU A 26 7.56 -16.38 8.80
C LEU A 26 7.53 -17.16 7.47
N THR A 27 6.50 -16.94 6.64
CA THR A 27 6.19 -17.80 5.49
C THR A 27 6.03 -17.03 4.18
N GLN A 28 6.47 -15.77 4.12
CA GLN A 28 6.30 -14.90 2.95
C GLN A 28 7.66 -14.56 2.29
N PRO A 29 8.37 -15.54 1.70
CA PRO A 29 9.74 -15.37 1.20
C PRO A 29 9.89 -14.18 0.25
N GLY A 30 11.03 -13.51 0.38
CA GLY A 30 11.40 -12.31 -0.37
C GLY A 30 10.71 -11.03 0.12
N GLN A 31 9.65 -11.09 0.94
CA GLN A 31 8.99 -9.88 1.48
C GLN A 31 9.89 -9.16 2.48
N ARG A 32 9.73 -7.84 2.61
CA ARG A 32 10.49 -7.04 3.59
C ARG A 32 10.30 -7.54 5.02
N CYS A 33 9.09 -8.00 5.35
CA CYS A 33 8.79 -8.58 6.66
C CYS A 33 9.65 -9.81 7.01
N MET A 34 10.20 -10.53 6.03
CA MET A 34 11.10 -11.66 6.30
C MET A 34 12.43 -11.21 6.94
N GLY A 35 12.82 -9.94 6.75
CA GLY A 35 13.97 -9.37 7.46
C GLY A 35 13.76 -9.21 8.98
N TYR A 36 12.55 -9.51 9.46
CA TYR A 36 12.15 -9.41 10.88
C TYR A 36 11.64 -10.76 11.43
N ASN A 37 11.99 -11.88 10.79
CA ASN A 37 11.57 -13.23 11.19
C ASN A 37 12.38 -13.79 12.39
N GLY A 38 13.51 -13.15 12.74
CA GLY A 38 14.46 -13.65 13.73
C GLY A 38 15.27 -14.88 13.30
N LEU A 39 15.22 -15.26 12.02
CA LEU A 39 15.90 -16.42 11.43
C LEU A 39 16.71 -15.98 10.20
N GLY A 40 18.04 -15.98 10.30
CA GLY A 40 18.91 -16.02 9.11
C GLY A 40 19.15 -14.69 8.37
N GLY A 41 19.63 -13.66 9.06
CA GLY A 41 20.42 -12.59 8.42
C GLY A 41 21.89 -12.74 8.82
N PRO A 42 22.87 -12.35 7.98
CA PRO A 42 24.21 -12.13 8.48
C PRO A 42 24.09 -11.19 9.68
N THR A 43 24.68 -11.58 10.80
CA THR A 43 24.79 -10.68 11.93
C THR A 43 25.64 -9.51 11.44
N ASN A 44 25.01 -8.36 11.21
CA ASN A 44 25.77 -7.16 10.90
C ASN A 44 26.55 -6.83 12.17
N ASN A 45 27.84 -7.17 12.17
CA ASN A 45 28.74 -6.98 13.31
C ASN A 45 28.30 -7.74 14.57
N GLY A 46 27.84 -8.99 14.44
CA GLY A 46 27.43 -9.79 15.60
C GLY A 46 26.05 -9.48 16.17
N ILE A 47 25.35 -8.46 15.64
CA ILE A 47 23.97 -8.14 16.06
C ILE A 47 23.00 -9.17 15.47
N PRO A 48 22.21 -9.87 16.31
CA PRO A 48 21.19 -10.80 15.82
C PRO A 48 20.21 -10.12 14.85
N PRO A 49 19.67 -10.85 13.86
CA PRO A 49 18.62 -10.31 13.00
C PRO A 49 17.44 -9.85 13.87
N PRO A 50 16.87 -8.67 13.59
CA PRO A 50 15.77 -8.15 14.41
C PRO A 50 14.57 -9.11 14.34
N VAL A 51 13.87 -9.27 15.46
CA VAL A 51 12.64 -10.06 15.54
C VAL A 51 11.45 -9.11 15.66
N GLY A 52 10.60 -9.04 14.65
CA GLY A 52 9.48 -8.12 14.59
C GLY A 52 8.40 -8.37 15.66
N PHE A 53 7.64 -7.32 15.99
CA PHE A 53 6.65 -7.39 17.07
C PHE A 53 5.55 -8.44 16.85
N ALA A 54 5.13 -8.70 15.61
CA ALA A 54 4.11 -9.69 15.30
C ALA A 54 4.69 -11.12 15.39
N VAL A 55 5.95 -11.30 15.00
CA VAL A 55 6.66 -12.57 15.19
C VAL A 55 6.87 -12.88 16.68
N ARG A 56 7.18 -11.87 17.50
CA ARG A 56 7.25 -12.01 18.96
C ARG A 56 5.88 -12.37 19.54
N LEU A 57 4.81 -11.66 19.16
CA LEU A 57 3.44 -11.99 19.59
C LEU A 57 3.05 -13.41 19.18
N HIS A 58 3.36 -13.84 17.96
CA HIS A 58 3.14 -15.21 17.52
C HIS A 58 3.83 -16.23 18.43
N ARG A 59 5.09 -15.99 18.83
CA ARG A 59 5.81 -16.89 19.77
C ARG A 59 5.09 -16.96 21.11
N THR A 60 4.66 -15.82 21.65
CA THR A 60 3.91 -15.73 22.92
C THR A 60 2.60 -16.51 22.85
N ILE A 61 1.85 -16.38 21.75
CA ILE A 61 0.61 -17.14 21.54
C ILE A 61 0.91 -18.63 21.41
N SER A 62 1.92 -19.00 20.63
CA SER A 62 2.29 -20.41 20.41
C SER A 62 2.76 -21.08 21.71
N GLN A 63 3.47 -20.35 22.56
CA GLN A 63 3.88 -20.83 23.88
C GLN A 63 2.69 -20.99 24.83
N ALA A 64 1.77 -20.02 24.85
CA ALA A 64 0.58 -20.10 25.69
C ALA A 64 -0.44 -21.17 25.21
N PHE A 65 -0.44 -21.49 23.91
CA PHE A 65 -1.39 -22.41 23.28
C PHE A 65 -0.67 -23.41 22.35
N PRO A 66 0.14 -24.34 22.90
CA PRO A 66 1.00 -25.21 22.10
C PRO A 66 0.25 -26.20 21.19
N ARG A 67 -1.05 -26.40 21.41
CA ARG A 67 -1.92 -27.24 20.56
C ARG A 67 -2.48 -26.49 19.34
N SER A 68 -2.33 -25.17 19.28
CA SER A 68 -2.84 -24.35 18.17
C SER A 68 -1.73 -24.01 17.19
N GLU A 69 -1.99 -24.17 15.90
CA GLU A 69 -1.14 -23.61 14.86
C GLU A 69 -1.40 -22.09 14.75
N VAL A 70 -0.37 -21.27 14.93
CA VAL A 70 -0.46 -19.81 14.74
C VAL A 70 0.22 -19.44 13.44
N ARG A 71 -0.45 -18.66 12.59
CA ARG A 71 0.10 -18.15 11.32
C ARG A 71 0.19 -16.63 11.35
N ILE A 72 1.15 -16.07 10.61
CA ILE A 72 1.29 -14.61 10.43
C ILE A 72 1.20 -14.29 8.95
N GLU A 73 0.33 -13.35 8.61
CA GLU A 73 0.18 -12.81 7.27
C GLU A 73 0.40 -11.29 7.32
N ASN A 74 1.63 -10.88 7.05
CA ASN A 74 2.00 -9.46 7.05
C ASN A 74 1.76 -8.87 5.67
N ALA A 75 0.68 -8.11 5.56
CA ALA A 75 0.19 -7.44 4.36
C ALA A 75 0.62 -5.96 4.28
N ALA A 76 1.39 -5.47 5.24
CA ALA A 76 1.83 -4.09 5.28
C ALA A 76 2.77 -3.75 4.12
N VAL A 77 2.76 -2.48 3.70
CA VAL A 77 3.66 -1.95 2.65
C VAL A 77 4.30 -0.64 3.05
N ASP A 78 5.63 -0.59 2.95
CA ASP A 78 6.42 0.62 3.18
C ASP A 78 5.82 1.84 2.49
N ALA A 79 5.67 2.92 3.26
CA ALA A 79 5.19 4.22 2.78
C ALA A 79 3.85 4.15 2.02
N MET A 80 3.01 3.18 2.35
CA MET A 80 1.67 3.03 1.78
C MET A 80 0.62 3.52 2.78
N PRO A 81 -0.07 4.64 2.51
CA PRO A 81 -1.13 5.12 3.38
C PRO A 81 -2.38 4.24 3.27
N ALA A 82 -3.31 4.37 4.23
CA ALA A 82 -4.49 3.50 4.33
C ALA A 82 -5.35 3.49 3.05
N GLN A 83 -5.59 4.65 2.44
CA GLN A 83 -6.40 4.75 1.22
C GLN A 83 -5.80 4.01 0.02
N SER A 84 -4.47 3.83 -0.02
CA SER A 84 -3.79 3.09 -1.09
C SER A 84 -3.93 1.57 -0.93
N ILE A 85 -4.19 1.09 0.30
CA ILE A 85 -4.44 -0.33 0.58
C ILE A 85 -5.89 -0.70 0.32
N LEU A 86 -6.82 0.22 0.58
CA LEU A 86 -8.26 -0.04 0.71
C LEU A 86 -8.87 -0.85 -0.44
N GLU A 87 -8.54 -0.52 -1.68
CA GLU A 87 -9.08 -1.19 -2.86
C GLU A 87 -8.61 -2.67 -2.92
N CYS A 88 -7.33 -2.90 -2.61
CA CYS A 88 -6.72 -4.23 -2.64
C CYS A 88 -6.67 -4.93 -1.28
N LEU A 89 -7.49 -4.49 -0.32
CA LEU A 89 -7.44 -4.96 1.06
C LEU A 89 -7.44 -6.50 1.14
N PHE A 90 -8.41 -7.13 0.48
CA PHE A 90 -8.61 -8.59 0.51
C PHE A 90 -7.80 -9.37 -0.53
N THR A 91 -7.10 -8.67 -1.41
CA THR A 91 -6.02 -9.28 -2.20
C THR A 91 -4.74 -9.38 -1.37
N ARG A 92 -4.59 -8.54 -0.35
CA ARG A 92 -3.39 -8.48 0.49
C ARG A 92 -3.53 -9.31 1.76
N LEU A 93 -4.72 -9.37 2.33
CA LEU A 93 -5.04 -10.21 3.49
C LEU A 93 -5.92 -11.39 3.05
N PRO A 94 -5.67 -12.61 3.56
CA PRO A 94 -6.60 -13.71 3.36
C PRO A 94 -7.96 -13.38 4.01
N VAL A 95 -9.04 -13.48 3.25
CA VAL A 95 -10.40 -13.34 3.82
C VAL A 95 -10.76 -14.58 4.65
N ALA A 96 -10.42 -15.77 4.14
CA ALA A 96 -10.70 -17.02 4.81
C ALA A 96 -9.68 -17.28 5.93
N GLY A 97 -10.18 -17.56 7.14
CA GLY A 97 -9.36 -17.96 8.28
C GLY A 97 -8.54 -16.85 8.93
N LEU A 98 -8.94 -15.58 8.75
CA LEU A 98 -8.34 -14.45 9.44
C LEU A 98 -9.01 -14.27 10.81
N ASP A 99 -8.25 -14.47 11.88
CA ASP A 99 -8.79 -14.48 13.25
C ASP A 99 -8.49 -13.19 14.02
N MET A 100 -7.37 -12.54 13.71
CA MET A 100 -6.95 -11.29 14.31
C MET A 100 -6.28 -10.39 13.27
N VAL A 101 -6.47 -9.08 13.34
CA VAL A 101 -5.80 -8.10 12.49
C VAL A 101 -5.24 -6.96 13.32
N ILE A 102 -3.95 -6.69 13.17
CA ILE A 102 -3.28 -5.52 13.71
C ILE A 102 -3.24 -4.43 12.63
N LEU A 103 -3.81 -3.26 12.93
CA LEU A 103 -3.81 -2.09 12.07
C LEU A 103 -2.83 -1.04 12.59
N GLU A 104 -1.81 -0.71 11.80
CA GLU A 104 -0.85 0.36 12.13
C GLU A 104 -0.69 1.29 10.91
N PHE A 105 -1.34 2.44 10.96
CA PHE A 105 -1.22 3.49 9.93
C PHE A 105 -0.67 4.82 10.49
N GLY A 106 -0.38 4.87 11.79
CA GLY A 106 0.12 6.04 12.50
C GLY A 106 1.48 6.49 11.95
N SER A 107 2.31 5.54 11.51
CA SER A 107 3.60 5.85 10.90
C SER A 107 3.51 6.66 9.61
N LEU A 108 2.34 6.64 8.95
CA LEU A 108 2.03 7.39 7.73
C LEU A 108 0.97 8.48 7.96
N ALA A 109 0.83 9.00 9.19
CA ALA A 109 -0.24 9.94 9.53
C ALA A 109 -0.32 11.21 8.67
N LEU A 110 0.80 11.70 8.15
CA LEU A 110 0.83 12.85 7.23
C LEU A 110 0.13 12.57 5.89
N HIS A 111 0.02 11.31 5.50
CA HIS A 111 -0.47 10.87 4.20
C HIS A 111 -1.72 9.99 4.30
N THR A 112 -2.04 9.49 5.48
CA THR A 112 -3.22 8.66 5.71
C THR A 112 -4.44 9.53 5.95
N HIS A 113 -5.50 9.29 5.17
CA HIS A 113 -6.79 9.89 5.45
C HIS A 113 -7.54 9.13 6.57
N PRO A 114 -8.08 9.83 7.59
CA PRO A 114 -8.91 9.23 8.64
C PRO A 114 -10.04 8.35 8.09
N TRP A 115 -10.81 8.83 7.10
CA TRP A 115 -11.91 8.05 6.53
C TRP A 115 -11.46 6.68 5.98
N ALA A 116 -10.23 6.56 5.48
CA ALA A 116 -9.75 5.33 4.88
C ALA A 116 -9.46 4.25 5.93
N THR A 117 -8.95 4.62 7.12
CA THR A 117 -8.79 3.66 8.23
C THR A 117 -10.16 3.13 8.66
N GLU A 118 -11.18 3.99 8.62
CA GLU A 118 -12.55 3.60 8.98
C GLU A 118 -13.17 2.66 7.96
N VAL A 119 -13.01 2.91 6.66
CA VAL A 119 -13.49 1.98 5.62
C VAL A 119 -12.82 0.63 5.78
N ILE A 120 -11.49 0.57 6.02
CA ILE A 120 -10.77 -0.69 6.25
C ILE A 120 -11.35 -1.43 7.46
N LEU A 121 -11.47 -0.75 8.60
CA LEU A 121 -12.03 -1.32 9.82
C LEU A 121 -13.42 -1.91 9.59
N ARG A 122 -14.32 -1.12 8.98
CA ARG A 122 -15.69 -1.58 8.70
C ARG A 122 -15.72 -2.75 7.75
N LYS A 123 -14.85 -2.78 6.73
CA LYS A 123 -14.75 -3.93 5.81
C LYS A 123 -14.33 -5.20 6.53
N LEU A 124 -13.36 -5.12 7.45
CA LEU A 124 -12.94 -6.25 8.29
C LEU A 124 -14.08 -6.71 9.21
N LEU A 125 -14.74 -5.78 9.89
CA LEU A 125 -15.85 -6.10 10.79
C LEU A 125 -17.13 -6.56 10.07
N SER A 126 -17.25 -6.31 8.76
CA SER A 126 -18.37 -6.79 7.93
C SER A 126 -18.10 -8.18 7.32
N MET A 127 -16.95 -8.78 7.58
CA MET A 127 -16.67 -10.15 7.11
C MET A 127 -17.65 -11.14 7.77
N PRO A 128 -18.01 -12.25 7.09
CA PRO A 128 -18.88 -13.27 7.68
C PRO A 128 -18.37 -13.81 9.02
N ASN A 129 -17.04 -13.93 9.14
CA ASN A 129 -16.34 -14.20 10.38
C ASN A 129 -15.42 -13.01 10.66
N PRO A 130 -15.88 -11.97 11.38
CA PRO A 130 -15.08 -10.78 11.61
C PRO A 130 -13.88 -11.09 12.50
N PRO A 131 -12.65 -10.69 12.12
CA PRO A 131 -11.48 -10.90 12.96
C PRO A 131 -11.52 -10.00 14.19
N LEU A 132 -10.77 -10.37 15.23
CA LEU A 132 -10.40 -9.45 16.31
C LEU A 132 -9.52 -8.34 15.72
N VAL A 133 -9.99 -7.10 15.71
CA VAL A 133 -9.21 -5.96 15.23
C VAL A 133 -8.57 -5.23 16.41
N VAL A 134 -7.29 -4.91 16.29
CA VAL A 134 -6.57 -4.02 17.21
C VAL A 134 -5.85 -2.94 16.42
N PHE A 135 -6.08 -1.69 16.78
CA PHE A 135 -5.22 -0.60 16.34
C PHE A 135 -3.98 -0.54 17.21
N LEU A 136 -2.83 -0.52 16.56
CA LEU A 136 -1.54 -0.26 17.18
C LEU A 136 -1.01 1.05 16.61
N THR A 137 -1.14 2.12 17.37
CA THR A 137 -0.81 3.47 16.89
C THR A 137 0.58 3.90 17.33
N ILE A 138 1.23 4.69 16.47
CA ILE A 138 2.53 5.31 16.71
C ILE A 138 2.51 6.75 16.20
N ARG A 139 3.22 7.64 16.90
CA ARG A 139 3.46 9.02 16.46
C ARG A 139 4.93 9.22 16.13
N GLY A 140 5.22 10.11 15.19
CA GLY A 140 6.55 10.68 15.08
C GLY A 140 6.85 11.51 16.34
N ILE A 141 8.01 11.32 16.97
CA ILE A 141 8.42 12.05 18.17
C ILE A 141 9.47 13.11 17.89
N THR A 142 10.15 13.05 16.74
CA THR A 142 11.07 14.11 16.30
C THR A 142 10.71 14.67 14.94
N HIS A 143 11.07 15.92 14.72
CA HIS A 143 11.06 16.60 13.43
C HIS A 143 12.38 17.34 13.26
N ARG A 144 13.15 17.02 12.21
CA ARG A 144 14.49 17.58 11.96
C ARG A 144 15.44 17.43 13.17
N GLY A 145 15.37 16.28 13.84
CA GLY A 145 16.19 15.97 15.02
C GLY A 145 15.73 16.61 16.33
N GLN A 146 14.69 17.46 16.31
CA GLN A 146 14.14 18.07 17.53
C GLN A 146 12.89 17.32 17.98
N LEU A 147 12.71 17.17 19.30
CA LEU A 147 11.48 16.62 19.88
C LEU A 147 10.28 17.48 19.48
N ILE A 148 9.20 16.82 19.07
CA ILE A 148 7.92 17.47 18.80
C ILE A 148 7.24 17.72 20.15
N PRO A 149 6.91 18.97 20.52
CA PRO A 149 6.26 19.25 21.80
C PRO A 149 4.93 18.51 21.93
N GLN A 150 4.68 17.87 23.08
CA GLN A 150 3.46 17.07 23.32
C GLN A 150 2.17 17.86 23.09
N ALA A 151 2.16 19.15 23.43
CA ALA A 151 0.97 20.00 23.39
C ALA A 151 0.58 20.47 21.97
N ARG A 152 1.40 20.23 20.93
CA ARG A 152 1.10 20.73 19.58
C ARG A 152 0.27 19.71 18.79
N PRO A 153 -0.91 20.09 18.28
CA PRO A 153 -1.64 19.25 17.34
C PRO A 153 -0.81 19.00 16.09
N THR A 154 -0.60 17.72 15.76
CA THR A 154 0.11 17.29 14.55
C THR A 154 -0.79 16.41 13.71
N ALA A 155 -0.37 16.07 12.49
CA ALA A 155 -1.07 15.04 11.71
C ALA A 155 -1.12 13.69 12.46
N TRP A 156 -0.05 13.35 13.20
CA TRP A 156 0.00 12.16 14.04
C TRP A 156 -1.01 12.21 15.18
N SER A 157 -1.10 13.32 15.92
CA SER A 157 -2.08 13.42 17.00
C SER A 157 -3.50 13.33 16.45
N ARG A 158 -3.82 14.05 15.37
CA ARG A 158 -5.15 14.01 14.75
C ARG A 158 -5.56 12.61 14.28
N LEU A 159 -4.63 11.85 13.67
CA LEU A 159 -4.94 10.50 13.24
C LEU A 159 -5.08 9.54 14.43
N GLU A 160 -4.25 9.68 15.47
CA GLU A 160 -4.39 8.85 16.68
C GLU A 160 -5.68 9.15 17.43
N ASP A 161 -6.01 10.43 17.66
CA ASP A 161 -7.26 10.83 18.32
C ASP A 161 -8.48 10.30 17.55
N PHE A 162 -8.44 10.35 16.21
CA PHE A 162 -9.46 9.74 15.37
C PHE A 162 -9.51 8.21 15.50
N THR A 163 -8.35 7.56 15.57
CA THR A 163 -8.26 6.10 15.76
C THR A 163 -8.86 5.68 17.11
N GLU A 164 -8.64 6.46 18.17
CA GLU A 164 -9.25 6.21 19.48
C GLU A 164 -10.77 6.35 19.45
N MET A 165 -11.30 7.35 18.72
CA MET A 165 -12.74 7.46 18.48
C MET A 165 -13.28 6.23 17.73
N GLN A 166 -12.55 5.70 16.75
CA GLN A 166 -12.93 4.45 16.07
C GLN A 166 -12.96 3.27 17.04
N CYS A 167 -11.94 3.13 17.89
CA CYS A 167 -11.87 2.04 18.85
C CYS A 167 -13.06 2.04 19.80
N ALA A 168 -13.43 3.20 20.34
CA ALA A 168 -14.61 3.35 21.18
C ALA A 168 -15.91 3.08 20.39
N HIS A 169 -16.06 3.67 19.20
CA HIS A 169 -17.29 3.58 18.40
C HIS A 169 -17.58 2.16 17.88
N TYR A 170 -16.54 1.44 17.49
CA TYR A 170 -16.66 0.07 16.95
C TYR A 170 -16.38 -1.02 17.99
N ASN A 171 -16.04 -0.65 19.22
CA ASN A 171 -15.67 -1.56 20.30
C ASN A 171 -14.56 -2.55 19.88
N VAL A 172 -13.45 -2.00 19.38
CA VAL A 172 -12.25 -2.75 18.97
C VAL A 172 -11.05 -2.39 19.82
N GLY A 173 -10.00 -3.22 19.79
CA GLY A 173 -8.79 -3.01 20.61
C GLY A 173 -8.02 -1.76 20.20
N CYS A 174 -7.48 -1.04 21.17
CA CYS A 174 -6.65 0.15 20.95
C CYS A 174 -5.39 0.07 21.79
N VAL A 175 -4.23 0.20 21.15
CA VAL A 175 -2.92 0.22 21.80
C VAL A 175 -2.15 1.41 21.25
N SER A 176 -1.91 2.42 22.09
CA SER A 176 -1.08 3.57 21.73
C SER A 176 0.33 3.39 22.27
N PHE A 177 1.27 3.13 21.36
CA PHE A 177 2.69 3.09 21.69
C PHE A 177 3.19 4.45 22.18
N TYR A 178 2.72 5.53 21.54
CA TYR A 178 3.11 6.88 21.92
C TYR A 178 2.63 7.23 23.33
N LYS A 179 1.35 7.03 23.67
CA LYS A 179 0.83 7.37 25.00
C LYS A 179 1.49 6.54 26.11
N GLY A 180 1.83 5.29 25.83
CA GLY A 180 2.53 4.43 26.79
C GLY A 180 3.96 4.88 27.11
N LEU A 181 4.70 5.39 26.12
CA LEU A 181 6.13 5.71 26.28
C LEU A 181 6.46 7.20 26.34
N ALA A 182 5.60 8.08 25.82
CA ALA A 182 5.89 9.50 25.75
C ALA A 182 6.29 10.09 27.11
N PRO A 183 5.57 9.86 28.23
CA PRO A 183 6.00 10.39 29.53
C PRO A 183 7.45 10.05 29.88
N LEU A 184 7.88 8.81 29.62
CA LEU A 184 9.23 8.32 29.88
C LEU A 184 10.28 8.94 28.93
N ILE A 185 9.92 9.10 27.66
CA ILE A 185 10.79 9.74 26.65
C ILE A 185 11.00 11.21 26.98
N PHE A 186 9.92 11.95 27.25
CA PHE A 186 9.98 13.39 27.50
C PHE A 186 10.57 13.73 28.87
N SER A 187 10.52 12.81 29.84
CA SER A 187 11.24 12.93 31.11
C SER A 187 12.69 12.44 31.05
N ASN A 188 13.16 11.99 29.88
CA ASN A 188 14.48 11.38 29.68
C ASN A 188 14.78 10.26 30.71
N ALA A 189 13.79 9.40 30.97
CA ALA A 189 13.98 8.26 31.86
C ALA A 189 15.07 7.32 31.30
N THR A 190 15.86 6.70 32.18
CA THR A 190 16.94 5.79 31.79
C THR A 190 16.42 4.67 30.88
N GLY A 191 17.01 4.52 29.69
CA GLY A 191 16.58 3.53 28.68
C GLY A 191 15.41 3.96 27.80
N PHE A 192 14.95 5.22 27.92
CA PHE A 192 13.86 5.79 27.12
C PHE A 192 14.28 7.03 26.34
N ALA A 193 15.58 7.23 26.09
CA ALA A 193 16.02 8.27 25.16
C ALA A 193 15.42 8.02 23.76
N VAL A 194 15.39 9.05 22.91
CA VAL A 194 14.88 8.89 21.53
C VAL A 194 15.65 7.79 20.80
N GLU A 195 16.96 7.69 21.03
CA GLU A 195 17.85 6.68 20.47
C GLU A 195 17.57 5.28 21.01
N ASP A 196 16.97 5.16 22.20
CA ASP A 196 16.51 3.89 22.75
C ASP A 196 15.23 3.43 22.09
N VAL A 197 14.27 4.34 21.91
CA VAL A 197 12.92 3.99 21.47
C VAL A 197 12.77 4.02 19.95
N MET A 198 13.29 5.03 19.27
CA MET A 198 13.18 5.20 17.82
C MET A 198 14.19 6.24 17.33
N ALA A 199 15.45 5.86 17.09
CA ALA A 199 16.52 6.82 16.78
C ALA A 199 16.25 7.73 15.57
N ASP A 200 15.40 7.31 14.62
CA ASP A 200 14.98 8.14 13.47
C ASP A 200 13.70 8.95 13.71
N GLY A 201 13.22 8.97 14.96
CA GLY A 201 12.03 9.67 15.41
C GLY A 201 10.71 9.00 15.06
N LEU A 202 10.71 7.81 14.44
CA LEU A 202 9.47 7.16 14.01
C LEU A 202 9.47 5.63 14.08
N HIS A 203 10.55 4.96 13.67
CA HIS A 203 10.57 3.51 13.52
C HIS A 203 11.18 2.85 14.78
N PRO A 204 10.43 2.05 15.54
CA PRO A 204 10.95 1.43 16.76
C PRO A 204 12.16 0.51 16.50
N THR A 205 12.25 -0.08 15.31
CA THR A 205 13.41 -0.90 14.88
C THR A 205 14.70 -0.11 14.70
N LYS A 206 14.66 1.21 14.81
CA LYS A 206 15.84 2.08 14.77
C LYS A 206 16.33 2.45 16.17
N GLY A 207 15.52 2.21 17.20
CA GLY A 207 15.95 2.36 18.58
C GLY A 207 16.70 1.12 19.08
N ARG A 208 17.50 1.29 20.15
CA ARG A 208 18.17 0.17 20.85
C ARG A 208 17.18 -0.84 21.44
N HIS A 209 16.06 -0.36 21.98
CA HIS A 209 15.02 -1.13 22.67
C HIS A 209 13.62 -0.96 22.07
N GLY A 210 13.48 -0.07 21.09
CA GLY A 210 12.18 0.34 20.55
C GLY A 210 11.28 -0.80 20.13
N ASN A 211 11.84 -1.79 19.44
CA ASN A 211 11.07 -2.93 18.97
C ASN A 211 10.72 -3.93 20.09
N GLU A 212 11.50 -4.02 21.18
CA GLU A 212 11.05 -4.68 22.42
C GLU A 212 9.86 -3.93 23.00
N TYR A 213 9.97 -2.62 23.26
CA TYR A 213 8.88 -1.86 23.86
C TYR A 213 7.60 -1.89 23.02
N PHE A 214 7.73 -1.88 21.69
CA PHE A 214 6.59 -1.94 20.78
C PHE A 214 5.85 -3.28 20.87
N TYR A 215 6.61 -4.37 21.02
CA TYR A 215 6.06 -5.68 21.30
C TYR A 215 5.46 -5.75 22.71
N ASP A 216 6.15 -5.28 23.74
CA ASP A 216 5.70 -5.38 25.14
C ASP A 216 4.36 -4.66 25.36
N THR A 217 4.17 -3.50 24.73
CA THR A 217 2.90 -2.77 24.77
C THR A 217 1.75 -3.60 24.19
N LEU A 218 2.00 -4.29 23.06
CA LEU A 218 1.01 -5.15 22.43
C LEU A 218 0.78 -6.46 23.21
N ALA A 219 1.84 -7.03 23.77
CA ALA A 219 1.80 -8.24 24.58
C ALA A 219 1.00 -8.02 25.87
N PHE A 220 1.21 -6.88 26.54
CA PHE A 220 0.45 -6.47 27.71
C PHE A 220 -1.05 -6.41 27.39
N TRP A 221 -1.43 -5.72 26.31
CA TRP A 221 -2.83 -5.67 25.87
C TRP A 221 -3.41 -7.07 25.60
N PHE A 222 -2.63 -7.94 24.95
CA PHE A 222 -3.06 -9.30 24.63
C PHE A 222 -3.28 -10.14 25.90
N GLN A 223 -2.34 -10.08 26.86
CA GLN A 223 -2.43 -10.76 28.15
C GLN A 223 -3.62 -10.29 28.98
N GLU A 224 -3.86 -8.98 29.06
CA GLU A 224 -5.04 -8.39 29.71
C GLU A 224 -6.34 -8.89 29.07
N THR A 225 -6.38 -8.93 27.73
CA THR A 225 -7.52 -9.44 26.98
C THR A 225 -7.76 -10.93 27.25
N MET A 226 -6.69 -11.72 27.35
CA MET A 226 -6.76 -13.14 27.73
C MET A 226 -7.28 -13.35 29.15
N ALA A 227 -6.80 -12.56 30.11
CA ALA A 227 -7.21 -12.66 31.51
C ALA A 227 -8.72 -12.39 31.64
N ARG A 228 -9.22 -11.32 31.01
CA ARG A 228 -10.66 -10.98 30.99
C ARG A 228 -11.50 -12.05 30.31
N ALA A 229 -11.01 -12.63 29.22
CA ALA A 229 -11.70 -13.72 28.51
C ALA A 229 -11.71 -15.05 29.28
N SER A 230 -10.97 -15.19 30.38
CA SER A 230 -11.00 -16.38 31.25
C SER A 230 -12.07 -16.27 32.34
N ILE A 231 -12.55 -15.05 32.63
CA ILE A 231 -13.59 -14.80 33.64
C ILE A 231 -15.00 -14.96 33.05
N SER A 232 -15.17 -14.73 31.74
CA SER A 232 -16.45 -14.88 31.05
C SER A 232 -16.75 -16.36 30.76
N THR A 233 -17.68 -16.97 31.49
CA THR A 233 -18.02 -18.39 31.40
C THR A 233 -19.04 -18.74 30.32
N SER A 234 -19.74 -17.76 29.73
CA SER A 234 -20.72 -18.03 28.64
C SER A 234 -20.10 -17.80 27.25
N GLU A 235 -19.30 -18.76 26.76
CA GLU A 235 -18.67 -18.67 25.43
C GLU A 235 -19.71 -18.61 24.28
N GLU A 236 -20.87 -19.25 24.43
CA GLU A 236 -21.90 -19.34 23.38
C GLU A 236 -22.65 -18.01 23.14
N SER A 237 -23.03 -17.31 24.21
CA SER A 237 -23.78 -16.05 24.11
C SER A 237 -22.93 -14.93 23.49
N ALA A 238 -21.64 -14.89 23.81
CA ALA A 238 -20.71 -13.88 23.29
C ALA A 238 -20.49 -14.01 21.78
N ILE A 239 -20.31 -15.23 21.26
CA ILE A 239 -20.08 -15.49 19.82
C ILE A 239 -21.33 -15.19 18.99
N ALA A 240 -22.52 -15.58 19.50
CA ALA A 240 -23.78 -15.28 18.85
C ALA A 240 -24.07 -13.77 18.74
N SER A 241 -23.66 -12.99 19.75
CA SER A 241 -23.81 -11.52 19.73
C SER A 241 -22.93 -10.83 18.67
N LEU A 242 -21.77 -11.41 18.35
CA LEU A 242 -20.81 -10.82 17.40
C LEU A 242 -21.21 -11.06 15.94
N THR A 243 -21.83 -12.20 15.63
CA THR A 243 -22.19 -12.57 14.25
C THR A 243 -23.40 -11.81 13.69
N ARG A 244 -24.18 -11.12 14.54
CA ARG A 244 -25.34 -10.30 14.12
C ARG A 244 -25.20 -8.81 14.40
N ARG A 245 -24.04 -8.35 14.87
CA ARG A 245 -23.89 -6.95 15.25
C ARG A 245 -23.92 -6.06 14.00
N GLN A 246 -25.05 -5.40 13.79
CA GLN A 246 -25.14 -4.32 12.81
C GLN A 246 -24.09 -3.26 13.20
N LEU A 247 -23.16 -2.98 12.29
CA LEU A 247 -22.16 -1.94 12.53
C LEU A 247 -22.89 -0.59 12.72
N PRO A 248 -22.48 0.24 13.69
CA PRO A 248 -23.05 1.57 13.85
C PRO A 248 -22.84 2.39 12.56
N PRO A 249 -23.51 3.54 12.35
CA PRO A 249 -23.21 4.42 11.23
C PRO A 249 -21.73 4.85 11.21
N PRO A 250 -21.14 5.16 10.04
CA PRO A 250 -19.79 5.69 10.00
C PRO A 250 -19.64 7.02 10.78
N LEU A 251 -18.51 7.19 11.47
CA LEU A 251 -18.13 8.42 12.18
C LEU A 251 -17.99 9.59 11.21
N LEU A 252 -17.39 9.36 10.03
CA LEU A 252 -17.22 10.38 9.00
C LEU A 252 -18.20 10.19 7.84
N SER A 253 -18.79 11.29 7.37
CA SER A 253 -19.60 11.31 6.15
C SER A 253 -18.78 10.89 4.92
N ALA A 254 -17.50 11.25 4.88
CA ALA A 254 -16.55 10.81 3.86
C ALA A 254 -16.42 9.27 3.82
N THR A 255 -16.45 8.60 4.97
CA THR A 255 -16.44 7.13 5.06
C THR A 255 -17.71 6.54 4.46
N ALA A 256 -18.88 7.08 4.79
CA ALA A 256 -20.14 6.63 4.21
C ALA A 256 -20.15 6.76 2.67
N ASN A 257 -19.57 7.84 2.14
CA ASN A 257 -19.42 8.05 0.70
C ASN A 257 -18.39 7.10 0.08
N ALA A 258 -17.26 6.87 0.75
CA ALA A 258 -16.24 5.95 0.28
C ALA A 258 -16.74 4.50 0.24
N LEU A 259 -17.47 4.03 1.26
CA LEU A 259 -18.09 2.70 1.28
C LEU A 259 -18.99 2.47 0.06
N LYS A 260 -19.79 3.48 -0.32
CA LYS A 260 -20.66 3.43 -1.51
C LYS A 260 -19.90 3.40 -2.83
N ARG A 261 -18.65 3.88 -2.84
CA ARG A 261 -17.80 4.00 -4.03
C ARG A 261 -16.80 2.86 -4.16
N THR A 262 -16.52 2.14 -3.08
CA THR A 262 -15.48 1.10 -3.09
C THR A 262 -16.00 -0.16 -3.77
N ALA A 263 -15.74 -0.28 -5.07
CA ALA A 263 -16.05 -1.46 -5.85
C ALA A 263 -15.04 -2.60 -5.58
N PRO A 264 -15.41 -3.87 -5.86
CA PRO A 264 -14.42 -4.90 -6.13
C PRO A 264 -13.47 -4.42 -7.23
N CYS A 265 -12.17 -4.68 -7.05
CA CYS A 265 -11.17 -4.32 -8.03
C CYS A 265 -10.20 -5.47 -8.29
N LEU A 266 -9.68 -5.52 -9.51
CA LEU A 266 -8.56 -6.37 -9.86
C LEU A 266 -7.28 -5.68 -9.44
N CYS A 267 -6.45 -6.37 -8.67
CA CYS A 267 -5.24 -5.82 -8.09
C CYS A 267 -4.01 -6.50 -8.65
N TYR A 268 -3.15 -5.69 -9.25
CA TYR A 268 -1.97 -6.13 -9.93
C TYR A 268 -0.69 -5.56 -9.30
N GLY A 269 0.38 -6.35 -9.32
CA GLY A 269 1.74 -5.91 -9.01
C GLY A 269 2.63 -6.01 -10.23
N PHE A 270 3.56 -5.07 -10.39
CA PHE A 270 4.63 -5.22 -11.38
C PHE A 270 5.66 -6.21 -10.85
N GLY A 271 5.89 -7.29 -11.58
CA GLY A 271 6.83 -8.35 -11.22
C GLY A 271 7.85 -8.62 -12.31
N ALA A 272 8.89 -9.37 -12.00
CA ALA A 272 9.73 -10.01 -13.02
C ALA A 272 9.62 -11.52 -12.92
N MET A 273 9.70 -12.19 -14.05
CA MET A 273 9.93 -13.63 -14.11
C MET A 273 11.41 -13.88 -13.81
N LEU A 274 11.69 -14.54 -12.69
CA LEU A 274 13.02 -15.04 -12.31
C LEU A 274 13.02 -16.56 -12.42
N HIS A 275 13.71 -17.13 -13.42
CA HIS A 275 13.82 -18.59 -13.62
C HIS A 275 12.46 -19.31 -13.71
N GLY A 276 11.52 -18.75 -14.47
CA GLY A 276 10.16 -19.29 -14.60
C GLY A 276 9.30 -19.15 -13.34
N LYS A 277 9.76 -18.44 -12.30
CA LYS A 277 9.00 -18.11 -11.09
C LYS A 277 8.90 -16.59 -10.95
N TYR A 278 7.70 -16.07 -10.73
CA TYR A 278 7.55 -14.63 -10.50
C TYR A 278 8.23 -14.19 -9.19
N ALA A 279 9.08 -13.17 -9.30
CA ALA A 279 9.84 -12.52 -8.23
C ALA A 279 9.00 -11.61 -7.32
N VAL A 280 7.68 -11.68 -7.44
CA VAL A 280 6.77 -10.93 -6.59
C VAL A 280 6.55 -11.81 -5.37
N GLY A 281 6.89 -11.30 -4.19
CA GLY A 281 6.86 -12.11 -2.98
C GLY A 281 5.50 -12.76 -2.82
N ARG A 282 5.48 -14.10 -2.74
CA ARG A 282 4.28 -14.95 -2.72
C ARG A 282 3.21 -14.51 -1.71
N GLY A 283 3.59 -13.72 -0.71
CA GLY A 283 2.69 -13.20 0.32
C GLY A 283 1.71 -12.12 -0.11
N GLN A 284 1.85 -11.48 -1.27
CA GLN A 284 0.82 -10.56 -1.78
C GLN A 284 0.06 -11.27 -2.90
N ARG A 285 -1.20 -11.64 -2.67
CA ARG A 285 -2.04 -12.40 -3.63
C ARG A 285 -2.46 -11.55 -4.85
N GLN A 286 -1.67 -10.53 -5.18
CA GLN A 286 -1.86 -9.70 -6.35
C GLN A 286 -1.55 -10.50 -7.60
N ARG A 287 -2.28 -10.21 -8.68
CA ARG A 287 -1.97 -10.75 -10.00
C ARG A 287 -0.69 -10.09 -10.51
N ILE A 288 0.14 -10.83 -11.23
CA ILE A 288 1.36 -10.24 -11.78
C ILE A 288 1.04 -9.71 -13.17
N LEU A 289 1.52 -8.50 -13.46
CA LEU A 289 1.50 -7.96 -14.80
C LEU A 289 2.71 -8.48 -15.56
N ASP A 290 2.42 -9.08 -16.70
CA ASP A 290 3.44 -9.28 -17.73
C ASP A 290 3.66 -7.95 -18.42
N TRP A 291 4.94 -7.60 -18.62
CA TRP A 291 5.32 -6.36 -19.26
C TRP A 291 6.58 -6.56 -20.10
N ARG A 292 6.72 -5.70 -21.11
CA ARG A 292 7.86 -5.60 -22.00
C ARG A 292 8.37 -4.17 -22.02
N THR A 293 9.62 -3.98 -22.40
CA THR A 293 10.22 -2.66 -22.44
C THR A 293 10.95 -2.39 -23.75
N ALA A 294 11.07 -1.12 -24.10
CA ALA A 294 11.90 -0.64 -25.20
C ALA A 294 12.47 0.74 -24.85
N HIS A 295 13.40 1.23 -25.67
CA HIS A 295 13.95 2.58 -25.60
C HIS A 295 13.95 3.19 -27.00
N ASP A 296 13.81 4.52 -27.09
CA ASP A 296 13.84 5.28 -28.35
C ASP A 296 12.97 4.66 -29.45
N CYS A 297 11.72 4.39 -29.10
CA CYS A 297 10.64 4.06 -30.05
C CYS A 297 10.27 5.23 -30.99
N ALA A 298 11.24 6.09 -31.32
CA ALA A 298 11.12 7.26 -32.16
C ALA A 298 11.23 6.87 -33.64
N GLY A 299 10.27 6.10 -34.11
CA GLY A 299 9.91 6.06 -35.53
C GLY A 299 8.57 6.76 -35.70
N THR A 300 8.52 7.89 -36.40
CA THR A 300 7.34 8.69 -36.84
C THR A 300 6.91 9.93 -36.05
N GLY A 301 7.72 10.42 -35.10
CA GLY A 301 7.53 11.74 -34.48
C GLY A 301 7.96 12.93 -35.35
N GLY A 302 7.87 12.83 -36.69
CA GLY A 302 7.98 14.01 -37.54
C GLY A 302 6.87 14.98 -37.13
N LYS A 303 7.21 16.26 -36.93
CA LYS A 303 6.26 17.32 -36.55
C LYS A 303 5.03 17.26 -37.48
N VAL A 304 3.93 16.65 -37.03
CA VAL A 304 2.65 16.71 -37.75
C VAL A 304 2.04 18.08 -37.47
N GLY A 305 2.54 19.09 -38.19
CA GLY A 305 1.80 20.33 -38.40
C GLY A 305 0.77 20.07 -39.48
N GLY A 306 -0.50 20.01 -39.11
CA GLY A 306 -1.61 19.92 -40.08
C GLY A 306 -2.81 19.16 -39.52
N GLU A 307 -3.97 19.81 -39.53
CA GLU A 307 -5.30 19.34 -39.07
C GLU A 307 -5.88 18.18 -39.91
N ALA A 308 -5.10 17.14 -40.21
CA ALA A 308 -5.56 16.01 -41.01
C ALA A 308 -6.06 14.84 -40.13
N SER A 309 -7.39 14.81 -39.95
CA SER A 309 -8.28 13.66 -39.69
C SER A 309 -7.83 12.56 -38.70
N ALA A 310 -8.55 12.50 -37.57
CA ALA A 310 -8.48 11.46 -36.53
C ALA A 310 -8.69 10.00 -37.00
N MET A 311 -9.06 9.79 -38.27
CA MET A 311 -9.31 8.46 -38.83
C MET A 311 -8.05 7.80 -39.43
N ALA A 312 -7.05 8.58 -39.87
CA ALA A 312 -5.80 8.06 -40.43
C ALA A 312 -4.79 7.55 -39.36
N GLN A 313 -4.92 8.03 -38.11
CA GLN A 313 -4.04 7.62 -36.99
C GLN A 313 -4.28 6.18 -36.50
N ARG A 314 -5.38 5.52 -36.88
CA ARG A 314 -5.69 4.15 -36.41
C ARG A 314 -4.94 3.04 -37.15
N ARG A 315 -4.48 3.27 -38.38
CA ARG A 315 -3.73 2.24 -39.14
C ARG A 315 -2.23 2.23 -38.83
N THR A 316 -1.64 3.36 -38.44
CA THR A 316 -0.18 3.49 -38.24
C THR A 316 0.32 3.08 -36.85
N ALA A 317 -0.54 3.02 -35.83
CA ALA A 317 -0.12 2.59 -34.48
C ALA A 317 0.34 1.11 -34.44
N HIS A 318 -0.21 0.27 -35.32
CA HIS A 318 0.16 -1.15 -35.38
C HIS A 318 1.41 -1.39 -36.22
N GLU A 319 1.68 -0.55 -37.23
CA GLU A 319 2.89 -0.62 -38.06
C GLU A 319 4.11 0.03 -37.38
N THR A 320 3.91 1.11 -36.61
CA THR A 320 4.99 1.75 -35.81
C THR A 320 5.44 0.89 -34.63
N ALA A 321 4.62 -0.07 -34.17
CA ALA A 321 5.02 -1.05 -33.16
C ALA A 321 6.18 -1.96 -33.63
N ASN A 322 6.39 -2.09 -34.95
CA ASN A 322 7.47 -2.88 -35.54
C ASN A 322 8.84 -2.15 -35.53
N ALA A 323 8.88 -0.84 -35.23
CA ALA A 323 10.14 -0.09 -35.20
C ALA A 323 10.87 -0.17 -33.84
N CYS A 324 10.18 -0.60 -32.77
CA CYS A 324 10.80 -0.76 -31.46
C CYS A 324 11.47 -2.14 -31.34
N ARG A 325 12.73 -2.16 -30.91
CA ARG A 325 13.35 -3.39 -30.40
C ARG A 325 12.83 -3.64 -28.98
N TRP A 326 11.83 -4.52 -28.87
CA TRP A 326 11.28 -4.92 -27.58
C TRP A 326 12.20 -5.90 -26.87
N GLU A 327 12.46 -5.61 -25.60
CA GLU A 327 13.18 -6.47 -24.67
C GLU A 327 12.19 -7.08 -23.68
N THR A 328 12.41 -8.34 -23.35
CA THR A 328 11.73 -8.97 -22.21
C THR A 328 12.26 -8.38 -20.92
N ALA A 329 11.37 -8.21 -19.94
CA ALA A 329 11.70 -7.70 -18.61
C ALA A 329 12.92 -8.40 -17.99
N GLU A 330 14.08 -7.72 -17.94
CA GLU A 330 15.22 -8.23 -17.20
C GLU A 330 15.08 -7.90 -15.70
N PRO A 331 15.30 -8.88 -14.81
CA PRO A 331 15.27 -8.68 -13.36
C PRO A 331 16.60 -8.12 -12.85
N ARG A 332 17.08 -6.99 -13.40
CA ARG A 332 18.33 -6.36 -12.97
C ARG A 332 18.09 -4.93 -12.52
N CYS A 333 18.10 -4.71 -11.19
CA CYS A 333 18.26 -3.34 -10.70
C CYS A 333 19.62 -2.80 -11.13
N PRO A 334 19.69 -1.57 -11.66
CA PRO A 334 20.96 -0.89 -11.87
C PRO A 334 21.63 -0.60 -10.53
N ALA A 335 22.95 -0.45 -10.57
CA ALA A 335 23.66 0.17 -9.46
C ALA A 335 23.23 1.64 -9.32
N PHE A 336 23.45 2.24 -8.14
CA PHE A 336 23.17 3.66 -7.95
C PHE A 336 23.99 4.51 -8.94
N GLY A 337 23.32 5.40 -9.67
CA GLY A 337 23.94 6.31 -10.64
C GLY A 337 23.98 5.78 -12.08
N GLU A 338 23.69 4.51 -12.29
CA GLU A 338 23.61 3.92 -13.64
C GLU A 338 22.30 4.35 -14.33
N LYS A 339 22.42 4.75 -15.60
CA LYS A 339 21.29 5.12 -16.45
C LYS A 339 20.71 3.86 -17.09
N LEU A 340 19.43 3.62 -16.84
CA LEU A 340 18.64 2.60 -17.51
C LEU A 340 17.98 3.23 -18.72
N LEU A 341 18.34 2.76 -19.91
CA LEU A 341 17.64 3.14 -21.14
C LEU A 341 16.23 2.53 -21.17
N THR A 342 16.06 1.33 -20.61
CA THR A 342 14.77 0.63 -20.55
C THR A 342 14.20 0.60 -19.12
N TRP A 343 13.02 0.00 -18.95
CA TRP A 343 12.45 -0.28 -17.65
C TRP A 343 13.04 -1.57 -17.08
N ALA A 344 13.41 -1.56 -15.80
CA ALA A 344 13.94 -2.72 -15.10
C ALA A 344 13.11 -3.03 -13.85
N TYR A 345 12.95 -4.32 -13.53
CA TYR A 345 12.36 -4.68 -12.24
C TYR A 345 13.38 -4.54 -11.13
N CYS A 346 12.94 -3.90 -10.05
CA CYS A 346 13.75 -3.65 -8.89
C CYS A 346 13.11 -4.21 -7.62
N SER A 347 13.81 -5.11 -6.94
CA SER A 347 13.39 -5.66 -5.64
C SER A 347 13.80 -4.78 -4.45
N ARG A 348 14.78 -3.89 -4.67
CA ARG A 348 15.34 -2.95 -3.68
C ARG A 348 15.32 -1.52 -4.22
N ALA A 349 15.44 -0.55 -3.33
CA ALA A 349 15.57 0.86 -3.68
C ALA A 349 16.93 1.15 -4.35
N ILE A 350 16.97 2.05 -5.32
CA ILE A 350 18.20 2.50 -5.97
C ILE A 350 18.85 3.58 -5.08
N VAL A 351 19.70 3.16 -4.15
CA VAL A 351 20.43 4.05 -3.21
C VAL A 351 21.87 3.56 -3.03
N LYS A 352 22.79 4.45 -2.61
CA LYS A 352 24.23 4.17 -2.51
C LYS A 352 24.57 3.02 -1.55
N MET A 353 23.86 2.85 -0.43
CA MET A 353 24.12 1.81 0.58
C MET A 353 22.82 1.39 1.29
N ASN A 354 22.76 0.16 1.82
CA ASN A 354 21.64 -0.37 2.63
C ASN A 354 20.25 -0.23 1.97
N ALA A 355 20.16 -0.62 0.70
CA ALA A 355 18.95 -0.50 -0.08
C ALA A 355 17.77 -1.26 0.55
N LYS A 356 16.78 -0.50 1.04
CA LYS A 356 15.52 -1.06 1.54
C LYS A 356 14.83 -1.85 0.43
N SER A 357 14.11 -2.91 0.79
CA SER A 357 13.23 -3.58 -0.16
C SER A 357 12.19 -2.57 -0.66
N SER A 358 12.07 -2.46 -1.97
CA SER A 358 11.15 -1.52 -2.61
C SER A 358 10.86 -2.09 -3.98
N ARG A 359 9.82 -2.93 -4.05
CA ARG A 359 9.48 -3.62 -5.28
C ARG A 359 8.77 -2.72 -6.26
N GLY A 360 9.10 -2.87 -7.54
CA GLY A 360 8.45 -2.18 -8.63
C GLY A 360 9.35 -2.15 -9.87
N VAL A 361 8.83 -1.62 -10.96
CA VAL A 361 9.61 -1.37 -12.17
C VAL A 361 10.09 0.08 -12.18
N VAL A 362 11.31 0.30 -12.63
CA VAL A 362 11.99 1.60 -12.63
C VAL A 362 12.59 1.87 -13.98
N ALA A 363 12.45 3.10 -14.46
CA ALA A 363 13.24 3.65 -15.55
C ALA A 363 13.97 4.91 -15.04
N THR A 364 15.18 5.17 -15.52
CA THR A 364 15.99 6.35 -15.14
C THR A 364 16.44 7.20 -16.34
N SER A 365 15.96 6.88 -17.54
CA SER A 365 16.15 7.70 -18.76
C SER A 365 14.81 8.18 -19.29
N ALA A 366 14.83 9.26 -20.08
CA ALA A 366 13.68 9.67 -20.88
C ALA A 366 13.48 8.67 -22.04
N ASN A 367 12.28 8.66 -22.63
CA ASN A 367 11.88 7.79 -23.75
C ASN A 367 11.92 6.28 -23.47
N ALA A 368 12.11 5.86 -22.21
CA ALA A 368 11.94 4.47 -21.82
C ALA A 368 10.45 4.10 -21.89
N VAL A 369 10.12 3.05 -22.63
CA VAL A 369 8.75 2.60 -22.85
C VAL A 369 8.52 1.29 -22.12
N LEU A 370 7.45 1.21 -21.34
CA LEU A 370 6.92 -0.03 -20.77
C LEU A 370 5.54 -0.28 -21.37
N GLU A 371 5.28 -1.51 -21.80
CA GLU A 371 3.95 -1.97 -22.15
C GLU A 371 3.55 -3.16 -21.30
N THR A 372 2.28 -3.19 -20.89
CA THR A 372 1.74 -4.28 -20.09
C THR A 372 0.34 -4.67 -20.53
N ASP A 373 0.11 -5.98 -20.58
CA ASP A 373 -1.21 -6.57 -20.82
C ASP A 373 -1.99 -6.61 -19.51
N VAL A 374 -3.13 -5.93 -19.50
CA VAL A 374 -4.00 -5.83 -18.33
C VAL A 374 -5.34 -6.47 -18.63
N ASN A 375 -5.72 -7.47 -17.83
CA ASN A 375 -7.10 -7.94 -17.83
C ASN A 375 -7.99 -6.91 -17.12
N THR A 376 -8.89 -6.29 -17.87
CA THR A 376 -9.82 -5.28 -17.36
C THR A 376 -11.24 -5.82 -17.15
N VAL A 377 -11.47 -7.12 -17.35
CA VAL A 377 -12.76 -7.79 -17.12
C VAL A 377 -12.92 -8.07 -15.63
N THR A 378 -13.65 -7.18 -14.91
CA THR A 378 -13.84 -7.31 -13.47
C THR A 378 -14.83 -8.43 -13.11
N GLU A 379 -15.87 -8.63 -13.92
CA GLU A 379 -16.92 -9.66 -13.76
C GLU A 379 -17.50 -10.01 -15.15
N GLY A 380 -17.77 -11.29 -15.42
CA GLY A 380 -18.49 -11.73 -16.62
C GLY A 380 -17.67 -11.73 -17.91
N GLN A 381 -18.34 -11.44 -19.03
CA GLN A 381 -17.74 -11.40 -20.36
C GLN A 381 -17.10 -10.03 -20.66
N PRO A 382 -16.16 -9.95 -21.61
CA PRO A 382 -15.66 -8.67 -22.12
C PRO A 382 -16.81 -7.75 -22.56
N ASP A 383 -16.73 -6.48 -22.18
CA ASP A 383 -17.75 -5.47 -22.48
C ASP A 383 -17.06 -4.23 -23.08
N PRO A 384 -17.17 -4.01 -24.40
CA PRO A 384 -16.52 -2.89 -25.09
C PRO A 384 -17.05 -1.51 -24.65
N HIS A 385 -18.18 -1.46 -23.95
CA HIS A 385 -18.80 -0.23 -23.45
C HIS A 385 -18.61 -0.05 -21.93
N ALA A 386 -17.97 -1.00 -21.25
CA ALA A 386 -17.69 -0.89 -19.84
C ALA A 386 -16.82 0.35 -19.55
N LYS A 387 -17.28 1.15 -18.59
CA LYS A 387 -16.51 2.25 -18.01
C LYS A 387 -15.83 1.75 -16.74
N LEU A 388 -14.51 1.86 -16.71
CA LEU A 388 -13.67 1.40 -15.62
C LEU A 388 -12.79 2.55 -15.12
N THR A 389 -12.29 2.43 -13.90
CA THR A 389 -11.22 3.27 -13.35
C THR A 389 -9.97 2.42 -13.22
N ALA A 390 -8.87 2.88 -13.81
CA ALA A 390 -7.54 2.40 -13.53
C ALA A 390 -6.85 3.31 -12.52
N SER A 391 -6.17 2.71 -11.54
CA SER A 391 -5.39 3.42 -10.53
C SER A 391 -3.96 2.88 -10.53
N LEU A 392 -3.05 3.63 -11.16
CA LEU A 392 -1.62 3.31 -11.25
C LEU A 392 -0.87 3.88 -10.05
N THR A 393 -0.26 3.01 -9.25
CA THR A 393 0.51 3.40 -8.08
C THR A 393 1.98 3.58 -8.43
N TYR A 394 2.53 4.74 -8.08
CA TYR A 394 3.89 5.14 -8.42
C TYR A 394 4.60 5.82 -7.25
N LEU A 395 5.93 5.88 -7.27
CA LEU A 395 6.69 6.53 -6.21
C LEU A 395 6.67 8.05 -6.43
N GLY A 396 6.12 8.79 -5.49
CA GLY A 396 6.34 10.23 -5.36
C GLY A 396 7.58 10.49 -4.48
N SER A 397 8.49 11.34 -4.92
CA SER A 397 9.70 11.71 -4.16
C SER A 397 10.24 13.09 -4.57
N TYR A 398 11.10 13.68 -3.75
CA TYR A 398 11.66 15.01 -4.01
C TYR A 398 12.93 14.99 -4.86
N GLU A 399 13.60 13.83 -4.99
CA GLU A 399 14.94 13.74 -5.59
C GLU A 399 15.04 12.72 -6.74
N GLY A 400 15.59 13.21 -7.86
CA GLY A 400 15.86 12.47 -9.08
C GLY A 400 14.62 12.06 -9.88
N MET A 401 13.43 12.51 -9.47
CA MET A 401 12.16 12.08 -10.05
C MET A 401 11.89 12.77 -11.39
N GLY A 402 11.35 11.99 -12.33
CA GLY A 402 10.87 12.45 -13.62
C GLY A 402 9.38 12.26 -13.80
N ARG A 403 8.93 12.50 -15.02
CA ARG A 403 7.53 12.36 -15.46
C ARG A 403 7.39 11.22 -16.46
N ALA A 404 6.19 10.70 -16.59
CA ALA A 404 5.82 9.73 -17.62
C ALA A 404 4.43 9.98 -18.19
N ARG A 405 4.22 9.63 -19.45
CA ARG A 405 2.89 9.56 -20.07
C ARG A 405 2.33 8.16 -19.92
N VAL A 406 1.04 8.07 -19.64
CA VAL A 406 0.30 6.80 -19.56
C VAL A 406 -0.82 6.82 -20.59
N ALA A 407 -0.89 5.81 -21.44
CA ALA A 407 -1.89 5.72 -22.51
C ALA A 407 -2.34 4.27 -22.76
N CYS A 408 -3.56 4.11 -23.25
CA CYS A 408 -4.08 2.83 -23.74
C CYS A 408 -3.76 2.73 -25.23
N VAL A 409 -3.02 1.69 -25.64
CA VAL A 409 -2.49 1.58 -27.01
C VAL A 409 -3.11 0.45 -27.81
N ALA A 410 -3.73 -0.55 -27.16
CA ALA A 410 -4.50 -1.59 -27.84
C ALA A 410 -5.64 -2.14 -26.97
N ASN A 411 -6.71 -2.61 -27.64
CA ASN A 411 -7.90 -3.30 -27.09
C ASN A 411 -8.77 -2.54 -26.07
N CYS A 412 -8.36 -1.36 -25.63
CA CYS A 412 -9.10 -0.49 -24.72
C CYS A 412 -8.76 0.97 -25.06
N ARG A 413 -9.52 1.92 -24.50
CA ARG A 413 -9.26 3.36 -24.68
C ARG A 413 -9.18 4.06 -23.33
N CYS A 414 -8.27 5.02 -23.23
CA CYS A 414 -8.23 5.95 -22.13
C CYS A 414 -7.62 7.27 -22.60
N PRO A 415 -8.00 8.41 -22.01
CA PRO A 415 -7.31 9.66 -22.26
C PRO A 415 -5.86 9.54 -21.79
N GLU A 416 -4.92 10.10 -22.56
CA GLU A 416 -3.52 10.17 -22.12
C GLU A 416 -3.43 10.91 -20.78
N GLN A 417 -2.62 10.37 -19.87
CA GLN A 417 -2.40 10.94 -18.55
C GLN A 417 -0.93 11.28 -18.35
N LEU A 418 -0.67 12.33 -17.57
CA LEU A 418 0.66 12.68 -17.12
C LEU A 418 0.85 12.21 -15.66
N LEU A 419 1.84 11.35 -15.47
CA LEU A 419 2.36 10.96 -14.17
C LEU A 419 3.54 11.86 -13.83
N ASP A 420 3.45 12.56 -12.70
CA ASP A 420 4.58 13.31 -12.13
C ASP A 420 5.06 12.67 -10.83
N GLY A 421 6.26 12.08 -10.89
CA GLY A 421 6.89 11.47 -9.73
C GLY A 421 7.48 12.48 -8.74
N ARG A 422 7.60 13.76 -9.14
CA ARG A 422 8.21 14.79 -8.30
C ARG A 422 7.21 15.30 -7.27
N ARG A 423 7.58 15.17 -6.00
CA ARG A 423 6.80 15.64 -4.87
C ARG A 423 7.68 16.46 -3.93
N ILE A 424 7.35 17.74 -3.77
CA ILE A 424 7.97 18.62 -2.79
C ILE A 424 6.93 18.92 -1.73
N SER A 425 7.25 18.64 -0.47
CA SER A 425 6.37 18.89 0.66
C SER A 425 6.94 20.02 1.50
N THR A 426 6.08 20.97 1.90
CA THR A 426 6.46 22.06 2.79
C THR A 426 6.78 21.58 4.21
N VAL A 427 6.24 20.43 4.59
CA VAL A 427 6.41 19.85 5.93
C VAL A 427 7.66 18.96 5.97
N ARG A 428 7.71 17.95 5.11
CA ARG A 428 8.79 16.96 5.08
C ARG A 428 8.91 16.35 3.70
N ASN A 429 10.10 16.46 3.13
CA ASN A 429 10.48 15.72 1.94
C ASN A 429 10.60 14.23 2.29
N ASP A 430 9.67 13.43 1.79
CA ASP A 430 9.66 11.98 1.93
C ASP A 430 9.31 11.31 0.60
N SER A 431 9.47 9.99 0.56
CA SER A 431 9.08 9.18 -0.59
C SER A 431 7.91 8.30 -0.23
N THR A 432 6.84 8.40 -0.99
CA THR A 432 5.52 7.85 -0.70
C THR A 432 4.91 7.26 -1.95
N TRP A 433 4.01 6.28 -1.78
CA TRP A 433 3.27 5.72 -2.91
C TRP A 433 2.06 6.58 -3.23
N GLU A 434 2.12 7.23 -4.39
CA GLU A 434 1.06 8.04 -4.98
C GLU A 434 0.19 7.21 -5.92
N THR A 435 -0.96 7.75 -6.30
CA THR A 435 -1.88 7.09 -7.23
C THR A 435 -2.34 8.06 -8.32
N LEU A 436 -2.12 7.67 -9.58
CA LEU A 436 -2.72 8.30 -10.76
C LEU A 436 -3.98 7.50 -11.13
N SER A 437 -5.15 8.14 -11.06
CA SER A 437 -6.43 7.51 -11.41
C SER A 437 -6.97 8.05 -12.73
N PHE A 438 -7.40 7.17 -13.63
CA PHE A 438 -7.93 7.53 -14.94
C PHE A 438 -9.00 6.56 -15.43
N SER A 439 -9.87 7.02 -16.33
CA SER A 439 -10.93 6.19 -16.90
C SER A 439 -10.41 5.31 -18.03
N ILE A 440 -10.85 4.05 -18.06
CA ILE A 440 -10.69 3.13 -19.19
C ILE A 440 -12.08 2.82 -19.76
N GLU A 441 -12.19 2.86 -21.08
CA GLU A 441 -13.34 2.41 -21.85
C GLU A 441 -13.00 1.10 -22.58
N GLY A 442 -13.89 0.11 -22.44
CA GLY A 442 -13.74 -1.22 -23.01
C GLY A 442 -13.03 -2.19 -22.09
N ALA A 443 -13.81 -3.06 -21.44
CA ALA A 443 -13.30 -4.19 -20.69
C ALA A 443 -12.81 -5.29 -21.66
N HIS A 444 -11.54 -5.65 -21.56
CA HIS A 444 -10.88 -6.62 -22.43
C HIS A 444 -9.89 -7.47 -21.62
N PRO A 445 -9.72 -8.77 -21.90
CA PRO A 445 -8.75 -9.62 -21.19
C PRO A 445 -7.28 -9.22 -21.43
N LYS A 446 -7.02 -8.43 -22.48
CA LYS A 446 -5.68 -7.95 -22.90
C LYS A 446 -5.67 -6.47 -23.27
N CYS A 447 -6.14 -5.59 -22.39
CA CYS A 447 -6.00 -4.13 -22.56
C CYS A 447 -4.52 -3.76 -22.44
N VAL A 448 -3.93 -3.13 -23.46
CA VAL A 448 -2.49 -2.80 -23.44
C VAL A 448 -2.30 -1.38 -22.96
N LEU A 449 -1.67 -1.24 -21.79
CA LEU A 449 -1.25 0.05 -21.24
C LEU A 449 0.22 0.30 -21.56
N ARG A 450 0.51 1.51 -22.05
CA ARG A 450 1.87 1.99 -22.31
C ARG A 450 2.22 3.09 -21.30
N VAL A 451 3.42 3.00 -20.73
CA VAL A 451 4.03 4.05 -19.91
C VAL A 451 5.33 4.49 -20.55
N THR A 452 5.44 5.76 -20.92
CA THR A 452 6.62 6.33 -21.57
C THR A 452 7.21 7.42 -20.69
N THR A 453 8.45 7.25 -20.23
CA THR A 453 9.14 8.31 -19.48
C THR A 453 9.43 9.50 -20.41
N ILE A 454 9.29 10.72 -19.89
CA ILE A 454 9.58 11.95 -20.67
C ILE A 454 10.70 12.77 -20.05
N GLY A 455 11.24 12.34 -18.91
CA GLY A 455 12.28 13.06 -18.17
C GLY A 455 11.72 14.10 -17.19
N PRO A 456 12.57 15.02 -16.70
CA PRO A 456 12.17 16.06 -15.75
C PRO A 456 11.23 17.09 -16.38
N ASP A 457 10.66 17.96 -15.54
CA ASP A 457 9.96 19.14 -16.04
C ASP A 457 10.96 20.18 -16.59
N PRO A 458 10.88 20.56 -17.88
CA PRO A 458 11.82 21.52 -18.47
C PRO A 458 11.71 22.91 -17.83
N ASN A 459 10.59 23.23 -17.17
CA ASN A 459 10.41 24.51 -16.48
C ASN A 459 11.01 24.50 -15.07
N VAL A 460 11.40 23.33 -14.55
CA VAL A 460 11.95 23.20 -13.21
C VAL A 460 13.48 23.17 -13.31
N ARG A 461 14.11 24.32 -13.05
CA ARG A 461 15.56 24.44 -12.90
C ARG A 461 16.01 23.93 -11.52
N ASP A 462 15.80 22.65 -11.26
CA ASP A 462 16.30 22.00 -10.05
C ASP A 462 17.39 20.98 -10.44
N PRO A 463 18.63 21.12 -9.94
CA PRO A 463 19.68 20.12 -10.18
C PRO A 463 19.33 18.73 -9.64
N LYS A 464 18.33 18.62 -8.75
CA LYS A 464 17.81 17.33 -8.25
C LYS A 464 16.68 16.77 -9.11
N ALA A 465 16.20 17.48 -10.14
CA ALA A 465 15.28 16.90 -11.10
C ALA A 465 15.99 15.79 -11.88
N GLY A 466 15.28 14.69 -12.16
CA GLY A 466 15.86 13.58 -12.90
C GLY A 466 14.82 12.91 -13.79
N SER A 467 15.16 11.74 -14.30
CA SER A 467 14.28 10.96 -15.18
C SER A 467 13.76 9.69 -14.49
N LYS A 468 13.94 9.55 -13.17
CA LYS A 468 13.52 8.36 -12.43
C LYS A 468 12.01 8.32 -12.32
N VAL A 469 11.41 7.26 -12.84
CA VAL A 469 10.00 6.92 -12.63
C VAL A 469 9.94 5.50 -12.07
N LYS A 470 9.13 5.30 -11.03
CA LYS A 470 8.95 3.98 -10.41
C LYS A 470 7.48 3.64 -10.28
N LEU A 471 7.07 2.50 -10.83
CA LEU A 471 5.71 1.96 -10.73
C LEU A 471 5.70 0.76 -9.78
N HIS A 472 4.63 0.61 -9.02
CA HIS A 472 4.49 -0.45 -8.01
C HIS A 472 3.33 -1.39 -8.29
N ALA A 473 2.15 -0.83 -8.55
CA ALA A 473 0.92 -1.59 -8.68
C ALA A 473 -0.05 -0.92 -9.65
N LEU A 474 -0.98 -1.70 -10.20
CA LEU A 474 -2.10 -1.23 -10.99
C LEU A 474 -3.38 -1.83 -10.43
N ARG A 475 -4.45 -1.05 -10.41
CA ARG A 475 -5.78 -1.49 -9.98
C ARG A 475 -6.80 -1.17 -11.03
N ILE A 476 -7.75 -2.08 -11.27
CA ILE A 476 -8.87 -1.89 -12.18
C ILE A 476 -10.17 -2.09 -11.42
N ALA A 477 -11.02 -1.07 -11.39
CA ALA A 477 -12.33 -1.09 -10.73
C ALA A 477 -13.42 -0.68 -11.71
N LYS A 478 -14.64 -1.22 -11.56
CA LYS A 478 -15.79 -0.81 -12.38
C LYS A 478 -16.33 0.55 -11.91
N LEU A 479 -16.51 1.50 -12.84
CA LEU A 479 -17.15 2.78 -12.52
C LEU A 479 -18.62 2.52 -12.20
N HIS A 480 -19.04 2.87 -10.99
CA HIS A 480 -20.45 2.84 -10.65
C HIS A 480 -21.15 4.00 -11.37
N GLY A 481 -22.12 3.68 -12.23
CA GLY A 481 -22.80 4.61 -13.17
C GLY A 481 -23.61 5.77 -12.56
N ARG A 482 -23.32 6.22 -11.34
CA ARG A 482 -24.03 7.34 -10.70
C ARG A 482 -23.74 8.69 -11.35
N HIS A 483 -22.64 8.86 -12.08
CA HIS A 483 -22.34 10.14 -12.72
C HIS A 483 -23.30 10.49 -13.86
N GLU A 484 -23.99 9.53 -14.48
CA GLU A 484 -24.92 9.82 -15.58
C GLU A 484 -26.29 10.31 -15.08
N ARG A 485 -26.74 9.92 -13.88
CA ARG A 485 -28.03 10.39 -13.34
C ARG A 485 -28.03 11.88 -12.99
N SER A 486 -26.89 12.42 -12.54
CA SER A 486 -26.77 13.85 -12.18
C SER A 486 -26.84 14.77 -13.40
N LYS A 487 -26.30 14.36 -14.57
CA LYS A 487 -26.45 15.12 -15.81
C LYS A 487 -27.88 15.10 -16.34
N ARG A 488 -28.53 13.92 -16.34
CA ARG A 488 -29.94 13.80 -16.79
C ARG A 488 -30.94 14.56 -15.91
N SER A 489 -30.72 14.67 -14.60
CA SER A 489 -31.58 15.49 -13.73
C SER A 489 -31.44 17.00 -14.02
N ASN A 490 -30.25 17.46 -14.44
CA ASN A 490 -30.04 18.86 -14.82
C ASN A 490 -30.55 19.18 -16.23
N GLU A 491 -30.58 18.22 -17.15
CA GLU A 491 -31.20 18.41 -18.47
C GLU A 491 -32.74 18.39 -18.39
N ARG A 492 -33.33 17.52 -17.56
CA ARG A 492 -34.79 17.53 -17.34
C ARG A 492 -35.28 18.78 -16.62
N SER A 493 -34.51 19.35 -15.69
CA SER A 493 -34.88 20.60 -15.02
C SER A 493 -34.73 21.83 -15.93
N ARG A 494 -33.88 21.76 -16.98
CA ARG A 494 -33.81 22.78 -18.03
C ARG A 494 -34.91 22.65 -19.08
N SER A 495 -35.33 21.43 -19.43
CA SER A 495 -36.44 21.20 -20.36
C SER A 495 -37.82 21.53 -19.78
N ALA A 496 -37.97 21.53 -18.45
CA ALA A 496 -39.24 21.89 -17.80
C ALA A 496 -39.41 23.41 -17.54
N ARG A 497 -38.45 24.24 -18.00
CA ARG A 497 -38.49 25.71 -17.90
C ARG A 497 -38.45 26.39 -19.27
N GLY A 498 -38.63 25.63 -20.35
CA GLY A 498 -38.71 26.12 -21.72
C GLY A 498 -40.14 26.13 -22.22
#